data_AF-A0AAE3PJQ6-F1
#
_entry.id   AF-A0AAE3PJQ6-F1
#
_cell.length_a   1.000
_cell.length_b   1.000
_cell.length_c   1.000
_cell.angle_alpha   90.00
_cell.angle_beta   90.00
_cell.angle_gamma   90.00
#
_symmetry.space_group_name_H-M   'P 1'
#
loop_
_entity.id
_entity.type
_entity.pdbx_description
1 polymer ?
#
loop_
_entity_poly.entity_id
_entity_poly.type
_entity_poly.pdbx_seq_one_letter_code
_entity_poly.pdbx_strand_id
1 'polypeptide(L)' 'MVSVPLSPRGYLWLDRLTKLGGLLAIVAALDGAAGSYSWLLGVLGLAVGTVTIFLDPPDQ' A
#
# COMPACT_ATOMS: atom_id res chain seq x y z
N MET A 1 -7.07 15.27 11.37
CA MET A 1 -7.18 14.42 10.16
C MET A 1 -7.34 15.35 8.97
N VAL A 2 -6.43 15.31 8.01
CA VAL A 2 -6.57 16.10 6.76
C VAL A 2 -7.44 15.28 5.82
N SER A 3 -8.67 15.70 5.61
CA SER A 3 -9.60 15.05 4.69
C SER A 3 -9.41 15.62 3.29
N VAL A 4 -8.72 14.88 2.43
CA VAL A 4 -8.67 15.17 0.99
C VAL A 4 -9.90 14.52 0.36
N PRO A 5 -10.87 15.29 -0.18
CA PRO A 5 -12.06 14.72 -0.78
C PRO A 5 -11.67 13.96 -2.06
N LEU A 6 -11.61 12.64 -1.97
CA LEU A 6 -11.42 11.75 -3.13
C LEU A 6 -12.78 11.32 -3.66
N SER A 7 -12.94 11.32 -4.97
CA SER A 7 -14.09 10.67 -5.59
C SER A 7 -14.10 9.17 -5.25
N PRO A 8 -15.26 8.48 -5.18
CA PRO A 8 -15.34 7.06 -4.88
C PRO A 8 -14.45 6.19 -5.79
N ARG A 9 -14.36 6.57 -7.08
CA ARG A 9 -13.46 5.91 -8.04
C ARG A 9 -11.98 6.18 -7.76
N GLY A 10 -11.64 7.39 -7.33
CA GLY A 10 -10.27 7.76 -6.95
C GLY A 10 -9.80 6.98 -5.72
N TYR A 11 -10.65 6.80 -4.72
CA TYR A 11 -10.37 5.96 -3.57
C TYR A 11 -10.09 4.50 -3.96
N LEU A 12 -10.95 3.91 -4.80
CA LEU A 12 -10.76 2.53 -5.27
C LEU A 12 -9.48 2.33 -6.09
N TRP A 13 -9.11 3.32 -6.91
CA TRP A 13 -7.85 3.27 -7.65
C TRP A 13 -6.64 3.38 -6.72
N LEU A 14 -6.69 4.29 -5.75
CA LEU A 14 -5.64 4.45 -4.75
C LEU A 14 -5.45 3.15 -3.95
N ASP A 15 -6.54 2.57 -3.45
CA ASP A 15 -6.54 1.30 -2.71
C ASP A 15 -5.96 0.14 -3.53
N ARG A 16 -6.28 0.06 -4.82
CA ARG A 16 -5.71 -0.97 -5.70
C ARG A 16 -4.22 -0.76 -5.94
N LEU A 17 -3.80 0.49 -6.17
CA LEU A 17 -2.40 0.81 -6.42
C LEU A 17 -1.52 0.56 -5.19
N THR A 18 -1.99 0.92 -4.00
CA THR A 18 -1.26 0.65 -2.75
C THR A 18 -1.16 -0.84 -2.46
N LYS A 19 -2.23 -1.61 -2.66
CA LYS A 19 -2.21 -3.07 -2.50
C LYS A 19 -1.27 -3.75 -3.49
N LEU A 20 -1.35 -3.41 -4.76
CA LEU A 20 -0.48 -3.99 -5.79
C LEU A 20 0.98 -3.60 -5.56
N GLY A 21 1.25 -2.33 -5.25
CA GLY A 21 2.60 -1.86 -4.92
C GLY A 21 3.17 -2.55 -3.67
N GLY A 22 2.36 -2.64 -2.61
CA GLY A 22 2.74 -3.35 -1.38
C GLY A 22 3.02 -4.83 -1.61
N LEU A 23 2.17 -5.51 -2.40
CA LEU A 23 2.36 -6.91 -2.77
C LEU A 23 3.65 -7.11 -3.57
N LEU A 24 3.91 -6.27 -4.58
CA LEU A 24 5.13 -6.34 -5.37
C LEU A 24 6.38 -6.13 -4.51
N ALA A 25 6.34 -5.19 -3.55
CA ALA A 25 7.44 -4.97 -2.61
C ALA A 25 7.68 -6.20 -1.71
N ILE A 26 6.61 -6.86 -1.23
CA ILE A 26 6.73 -8.11 -0.47
C ILE A 26 7.33 -9.22 -1.33
N VAL A 27 6.88 -9.38 -2.59
CA VAL A 27 7.43 -10.37 -3.51
C VAL A 27 8.91 -10.11 -3.76
N ALA A 28 9.30 -8.86 -4.05
CA ALA A 28 10.69 -8.48 -4.24
C ALA A 28 11.55 -8.70 -2.99
N ALA A 29 10.99 -8.48 -1.79
CA ALA A 29 11.64 -8.79 -0.53
C ALA A 29 11.91 -10.30 -0.38
N LEU A 30 10.89 -11.12 -0.64
CA LEU A 30 11.00 -12.58 -0.56
C LEU A 30 11.96 -13.16 -1.61
N ASP A 31 12.02 -12.55 -2.79
CA ASP A 31 12.98 -12.89 -3.84
C ASP A 31 14.43 -12.48 -3.49
N GLY A 32 14.63 -11.68 -2.44
CA GLY A 32 15.96 -11.22 -2.06
C GLY A 32 16.47 -10.04 -2.90
N ALA A 33 15.60 -9.35 -3.65
CA ALA A 33 15.98 -8.31 -4.60
C ALA A 33 16.74 -7.12 -3.96
N ALA A 34 16.62 -6.91 -2.65
CA ALA A 34 17.32 -5.87 -1.89
C ALA A 34 18.43 -6.43 -0.97
N GLY A 35 18.83 -7.69 -1.13
CA GLY A 35 19.90 -8.34 -0.35
C GLY A 35 19.61 -8.31 1.16
N SER A 36 20.58 -7.87 1.96
CA SER A 36 20.45 -7.78 3.43
C SER A 36 19.32 -6.87 3.92
N TYR A 37 18.80 -5.98 3.06
CA TYR A 37 17.71 -5.08 3.38
C TYR A 37 16.34 -5.58 2.89
N SER A 38 16.26 -6.78 2.32
CA SER A 38 14.99 -7.35 1.85
C SER A 38 13.92 -7.41 2.93
N TRP A 39 14.28 -7.65 4.19
CA TRP A 39 13.31 -7.64 5.30
C TRP A 39 12.66 -6.25 5.48
N LEU A 40 13.41 -5.15 5.34
CA LEU A 40 12.88 -3.79 5.39
C LEU A 40 11.92 -3.54 4.23
N LEU A 41 12.28 -3.98 3.02
CA LEU A 41 11.43 -3.85 1.85
C LEU A 41 10.08 -4.56 2.05
N GLY A 42 10.10 -5.74 2.67
CA GLY A 42 8.88 -6.48 3.01
C GLY A 42 8.01 -5.74 4.04
N VAL A 43 8.62 -5.19 5.09
CA VAL A 43 7.91 -4.39 6.11
C VAL A 43 7.31 -3.12 5.49
N LEU A 44 8.06 -2.42 4.63
CA LEU A 44 7.55 -1.25 3.92
C LEU A 44 6.43 -1.62 2.95
N GLY A 45 6.54 -2.72 2.24
CA GLY A 45 5.48 -3.24 1.37
C GLY A 45 4.20 -3.52 2.13
N LEU A 46 4.30 -4.13 3.32
CA LEU A 46 3.16 -4.36 4.20
C LEU A 46 2.54 -3.05 4.69
N ALA A 47 3.36 -2.09 5.14
CA ALA A 47 2.90 -0.79 5.61
C ALA A 47 2.17 0.00 4.50
N VAL A 48 2.73 0.02 3.29
CA VAL A 48 2.12 0.68 2.13
C VAL A 48 0.82 -0.02 1.71
N GLY A 49 0.82 -1.36 1.67
CA GLY A 49 -0.37 -2.13 1.27
C GLY A 49 -1.54 -2.03 2.25
N THR A 50 -1.27 -1.69 3.51
CA THR A 50 -2.28 -1.55 4.57
C THR A 50 -2.67 -0.10 4.87
N VAL A 51 -1.96 0.89 4.32
CA VAL A 51 -2.18 2.31 4.63
C VAL A 51 -3.61 2.77 4.30
N THR A 52 -4.23 2.19 3.26
CA THR A 52 -5.58 2.54 2.83
C THR A 52 -6.68 1.98 3.73
N ILE A 53 -6.37 1.06 4.66
CA ILE A 53 -7.30 0.59 5.70
C ILE A 53 -7.64 1.72 6.67
N PHE A 54 -6.72 2.68 6.87
CA PHE A 54 -6.92 3.84 7.74
C PHE A 54 -7.57 5.03 7.04
N LEU A 55 -7.86 4.91 5.74
CA LEU A 55 -8.62 5.91 5.02
C LEU A 55 -10.09 5.49 5.09
N ASP A 56 -10.92 6.32 5.70
CA ASP A 56 -12.37 6.09 5.65
C ASP A 56 -12.81 6.19 4.18
N PRO A 57 -13.59 5.21 3.68
CA PRO A 57 -14.24 5.35 2.39
C PRO A 57 -15.09 6.62 2.43
N PRO A 58 -15.07 7.47 1.37
CA PRO A 58 -16.05 8.55 1.27
C PRO A 58 -17.44 7.91 1.37
N ASP A 59 -18.19 8.32 2.39
CA ASP A 59 -19.50 7.83 2.84
C ASP A 59 -20.22 6.92 1.82
N GLN A 60 -20.42 5.65 2.19
CA GLN A 60 -21.38 4.79 1.50
C GLN A 60 -22.81 5.18 1.86
#